data_AF-A0A7T5RSL0-F1
#
_entry.id   AF-A0A7T5RSL0-F1
#
_cell.length_a   1.000
_cell.length_b   1.000
_cell.length_c   1.000
_cell.angle_alpha   90.00
_cell.angle_beta   90.00
_cell.angle_gamma   90.00
#
_symmetry.space_group_name_H-M   'P 1'
#
loop_
_entity.id
_entity.type
_entity.pdbx_description
1 polymer ?
#
loop_
_entity_poly.entity_id
_entity_poly.type
_entity_poly.pdbx_seq_one_letter_code
_entity_poly.pdbx_strand_id
1 'polypeptide(L)'
;MPKKLTLEDILSDELKREMNLDTDTFAVIDDWDSVMHSVYQMPIEYAGYTNKVGEMKLLKEMIDTLARADFDNVKRSESREKQLRQFTKTLSMYYNVVFTKGKKKVGYGALIHFPSLGSTPDRSGGIVLAAKIAIDGGKRNATFERGKFEDFLVEVKPYINILGDLYRQSRKM
;
A
#
# COMPACT_ATOMS: atom_id res chain seq x y z
N MET A 1 -27.05 8.53 -7.34
CA MET A 1 -26.28 8.98 -6.16
C MET A 1 -24.81 8.72 -6.44
N PRO A 2 -23.90 9.69 -6.24
CA PRO A 2 -22.47 9.43 -6.39
C PRO A 2 -22.05 8.36 -5.37
N LYS A 3 -21.32 7.35 -5.83
CA LYS A 3 -20.84 6.24 -5.00
C LYS A 3 -19.86 6.81 -3.97
N LYS A 4 -20.10 6.57 -2.67
CA LYS A 4 -19.16 6.98 -1.62
C LYS A 4 -17.90 6.12 -1.74
N LEU A 5 -16.80 6.72 -2.19
CA LEU A 5 -15.50 6.05 -2.31
C LEU A 5 -14.98 5.61 -0.94
N THR A 6 -14.41 4.41 -0.86
CA THR A 6 -13.70 3.92 0.32
C THR A 6 -12.18 3.96 0.11
N LEU A 7 -11.40 3.92 1.19
CA LEU A 7 -9.93 3.80 1.10
C LEU A 7 -9.48 2.55 0.36
N GLU A 8 -10.24 1.46 0.48
CA GLU A 8 -9.98 0.20 -0.21
C GLU A 8 -10.21 0.33 -1.72
N ASP A 9 -11.25 1.06 -2.14
CA ASP A 9 -11.48 1.35 -3.56
C ASP A 9 -10.31 2.14 -4.15
N ILE A 10 -9.85 3.17 -3.43
CA ILE A 10 -8.72 4.02 -3.84
C ILE A 10 -7.43 3.21 -3.97
N LEU A 11 -7.09 2.42 -2.95
CA LEU A 11 -5.89 1.58 -2.95
C LEU A 11 -5.95 0.48 -4.03
N SER A 12 -7.13 -0.08 -4.26
CA SER A 12 -7.36 -1.08 -5.30
C SER A 12 -7.11 -0.51 -6.70
N ASP A 13 -7.61 0.69 -6.98
CA ASP A 13 -7.43 1.31 -8.29
C ASP A 13 -6.02 1.78 -8.54
N GLU A 14 -5.35 2.31 -7.52
CA GLU A 14 -3.92 2.62 -7.62
C GLU A 14 -3.11 1.37 -7.97
N LEU A 15 -3.39 0.28 -7.28
CA LEU A 15 -2.72 -0.99 -7.56
C LEU A 15 -3.06 -1.53 -8.97
N LYS A 16 -4.29 -1.34 -9.47
CA LYS A 16 -4.64 -1.67 -10.86
C LYS A 16 -3.82 -0.86 -11.86
N ARG A 17 -3.68 0.45 -11.64
CA ARG A 17 -2.88 1.33 -12.50
C ARG A 17 -1.44 0.86 -12.54
N GLU A 18 -0.86 0.56 -11.39
CA GLU A 18 0.50 0.04 -11.28
C GLU A 18 0.70 -1.31 -11.98
N MET A 19 -0.35 -2.13 -12.01
CA MET A 19 -0.39 -3.41 -12.73
C MET A 19 -0.68 -3.27 -14.23
N ASN A 20 -0.91 -2.05 -14.73
CA ASN A 20 -1.41 -1.73 -16.08
C ASN A 20 -2.71 -2.48 -16.39
N LEU A 21 -3.71 -2.32 -15.53
CA LEU A 21 -5.06 -2.87 -15.69
C LEU A 21 -6.06 -1.72 -15.87
N ASP A 22 -7.16 -1.99 -16.59
CA ASP A 22 -8.24 -1.02 -16.75
C ASP A 22 -8.81 -0.62 -15.38
N THR A 23 -9.02 0.68 -15.19
CA THR A 23 -9.57 1.26 -13.96
C THR A 23 -10.92 1.89 -14.22
N ASP A 24 -11.99 1.31 -13.67
CA ASP A 24 -13.36 1.80 -13.89
C ASP A 24 -13.70 3.08 -13.09
N THR A 25 -13.00 3.33 -11.98
CA THR A 25 -13.47 4.27 -10.95
C THR A 25 -12.98 5.71 -11.12
N PHE A 26 -11.86 5.92 -11.81
CA PHE A 26 -11.12 7.19 -11.77
C PHE A 26 -11.03 7.93 -13.11
N ALA A 27 -11.96 7.70 -14.04
CA ALA A 27 -12.15 8.59 -15.20
C ALA A 27 -12.56 10.04 -14.81
N VAL A 28 -12.69 10.35 -13.51
CA VAL A 28 -13.22 11.62 -12.96
C VAL A 28 -12.20 12.37 -12.10
N ILE A 29 -11.05 11.79 -11.75
CA ILE A 29 -10.04 12.45 -10.91
C ILE A 29 -8.69 12.36 -11.66
N ASP A 30 -8.38 13.43 -12.38
CA ASP A 30 -7.26 13.54 -13.32
C ASP A 30 -5.88 13.62 -12.65
N ASP A 31 -5.80 13.86 -11.33
CA ASP A 31 -4.53 14.10 -10.64
C ASP A 31 -4.41 13.33 -9.32
N TRP A 32 -3.20 12.82 -9.06
CA TRP A 32 -2.79 12.08 -7.87
C TRP A 32 -3.07 12.86 -6.58
N ASP A 33 -2.82 14.17 -6.61
CA ASP A 33 -3.08 15.08 -5.49
C ASP A 33 -4.55 15.08 -5.08
N SER A 34 -5.48 14.84 -6.02
CA SER A 34 -6.92 14.81 -5.73
C SER A 34 -7.38 13.46 -5.15
N VAL A 35 -6.78 12.35 -5.57
CA VAL A 35 -6.99 11.01 -4.97
C VAL A 35 -6.54 11.02 -3.51
N MET A 36 -5.35 11.58 -3.30
CA MET A 36 -4.76 11.80 -2.00
C MET A 36 -5.63 12.71 -1.14
N HIS A 37 -6.04 13.88 -1.65
CA HIS A 37 -6.95 14.79 -0.95
C HIS A 37 -8.25 14.10 -0.48
N SER A 38 -8.78 13.16 -1.28
CA SER A 38 -9.98 12.39 -0.94
C SER A 38 -9.74 11.40 0.21
N VAL A 39 -8.62 10.66 0.19
CA VAL A 39 -8.16 9.80 1.30
C VAL A 39 -8.09 10.58 2.61
N TYR A 40 -7.64 11.84 2.55
CA TYR A 40 -7.45 12.69 3.73
C TYR A 40 -8.73 13.33 4.28
N GLN A 41 -9.79 13.46 3.47
CA GLN A 41 -11.09 13.96 3.93
C GLN A 41 -11.98 12.85 4.50
N MET A 42 -11.62 11.59 4.31
CA MET A 42 -12.34 10.47 4.90
C MET A 42 -12.03 10.37 6.40
N PRO A 43 -13.04 10.38 7.29
CA PRO A 43 -12.82 10.04 8.68
C PRO A 43 -12.33 8.58 8.74
N ILE A 44 -11.03 8.41 8.98
CA ILE A 44 -10.45 7.10 9.22
C ILE A 44 -10.88 6.70 10.63
N GLU A 45 -11.98 5.97 10.73
CA GLU A 45 -12.41 5.39 11.99
C GLU A 45 -11.38 4.34 12.42
N TYR A 46 -10.51 4.68 13.37
CA TYR A 46 -9.51 3.77 13.98
C TYR A 46 -10.14 2.55 14.70
N ALA A 47 -11.46 2.54 14.85
CA ALA A 47 -12.22 1.43 15.38
C ALA A 47 -12.23 0.27 14.36
N GLY A 48 -11.52 -0.82 14.66
CA GLY A 48 -11.47 -2.04 13.83
C GLY A 48 -10.05 -2.49 13.43
N TYR A 49 -9.02 -1.70 13.72
CA TYR A 49 -7.62 -2.05 13.46
C TYR A 49 -7.05 -2.85 14.64
N THR A 50 -7.24 -4.16 14.64
CA THR A 50 -6.79 -5.03 15.75
C THR A 50 -5.42 -5.65 15.53
N ASN A 51 -5.07 -5.95 14.28
CA ASN A 51 -3.85 -6.71 13.96
C ASN A 51 -2.62 -5.81 13.97
N LYS A 52 -1.50 -6.33 14.48
CA LYS A 52 -0.20 -5.64 14.37
C LYS A 52 0.33 -5.76 12.95
N VAL A 53 1.13 -4.79 12.49
CA VAL A 53 1.76 -4.86 11.16
C VAL A 53 2.54 -6.17 10.95
N GLY A 54 3.26 -6.65 11.96
CA GLY A 54 4.00 -7.93 11.87
C GLY A 54 3.12 -9.19 11.76
N GLU A 55 1.81 -9.07 11.97
CA GLU A 55 0.86 -10.17 11.84
C GLU A 55 0.19 -10.19 10.46
N MET A 56 0.40 -9.16 9.65
CA MET A 56 -0.26 -9.03 8.34
C MET A 56 0.15 -10.16 7.39
N LYS A 57 -0.83 -10.93 6.92
CA LYS A 57 -0.63 -12.05 6.00
C LYS A 57 -0.13 -11.57 4.64
N LEU A 58 -0.67 -10.47 4.11
CA LEU A 58 -0.28 -9.93 2.82
C LEU A 58 1.18 -9.47 2.81
N LEU A 59 1.66 -8.92 3.93
CA LEU A 59 3.06 -8.52 4.08
C LEU A 59 4.00 -9.74 4.04
N LYS A 60 3.67 -10.78 4.80
CA LYS A 60 4.44 -12.04 4.82
C LYS A 60 4.45 -12.69 3.44
N GLU A 61 3.30 -12.76 2.79
CA GLU A 61 3.17 -13.33 1.45
C GLU A 61 4.02 -12.58 0.41
N MET A 62 4.03 -11.25 0.46
CA MET A 62 4.86 -10.42 -0.42
C MET A 62 6.36 -10.67 -0.20
N ILE A 63 6.81 -10.75 1.06
CA ILE A 63 8.21 -11.05 1.39
C ILE A 63 8.58 -12.44 0.90
N ASP A 64 7.75 -13.45 1.17
CA ASP A 64 7.99 -14.83 0.76
C ASP A 64 8.06 -14.97 -0.76
N THR A 65 7.18 -14.29 -1.50
CA THR A 65 7.17 -14.28 -2.97
C THR A 65 8.47 -13.68 -3.51
N LEU A 66 8.91 -12.56 -2.94
CA LEU A 66 10.13 -11.88 -3.35
C LEU A 66 11.38 -12.71 -3.02
N ALA A 67 11.43 -13.33 -1.84
CA ALA A 67 12.55 -14.16 -1.39
C ALA A 67 12.71 -15.45 -2.21
N ARG A 68 11.61 -16.05 -2.68
CA ARG A 68 11.65 -17.23 -3.56
C ARG A 68 12.07 -16.92 -4.99
N ALA A 69 12.08 -15.64 -5.37
CA ALA A 69 12.31 -15.19 -6.74
C ALA A 69 11.40 -15.91 -7.77
N ASP A 70 10.18 -16.27 -7.37
CA ASP A 70 9.27 -17.06 -8.21
C ASP A 70 8.43 -16.18 -9.14
N PHE A 71 9.12 -15.42 -10.00
CA PHE A 71 8.51 -14.50 -10.97
C PHE A 71 9.47 -14.24 -12.13
N ASP A 72 8.93 -13.86 -13.28
CA ASP A 72 9.73 -13.47 -14.45
C ASP A 72 10.13 -11.98 -14.35
N ASN A 73 9.28 -11.16 -13.74
CA ASN A 73 9.54 -9.74 -13.55
C ASN A 73 8.93 -9.22 -12.25
N VAL A 74 9.58 -8.21 -11.66
CA VAL A 74 9.10 -7.48 -10.49
C VAL A 74 9.29 -5.97 -10.67
N LYS A 75 8.21 -5.23 -10.46
CA LYS A 75 8.19 -3.75 -10.39
C LYS A 75 7.94 -3.32 -8.95
N ARG A 76 8.68 -2.32 -8.48
CA ARG A 76 8.41 -1.63 -7.22
C ARG A 76 8.23 -0.14 -7.47
N SER A 77 7.23 0.48 -6.84
CA SER A 77 7.04 1.93 -6.79
C SER A 77 6.78 2.40 -5.36
N GLU A 78 7.14 3.65 -5.09
CA GLU A 78 6.99 4.29 -3.78
C GLU A 78 6.67 5.77 -3.98
N SER A 79 5.70 6.28 -3.23
CA SER A 79 5.38 7.72 -3.19
C SER A 79 5.13 8.17 -1.75
N ARG A 80 5.36 9.45 -1.46
CA ARG A 80 5.22 10.03 -0.12
C ARG A 80 4.63 11.43 -0.21
N GLU A 81 3.68 11.74 0.67
CA GLU A 81 3.07 13.07 0.75
C GLU A 81 2.92 13.52 2.20
N LYS A 82 3.39 14.74 2.48
CA LYS A 82 3.29 15.39 3.79
C LYS A 82 2.23 16.47 3.73
N GLN A 83 1.32 16.49 4.71
CA GLN A 83 0.36 17.58 4.85
C GLN A 83 0.53 18.30 6.18
N LEU A 84 0.53 19.63 6.09
CA LEU A 84 0.65 20.54 7.24
C LEU A 84 -0.64 21.36 7.31
N ARG A 85 -1.61 20.93 8.11
CA ARG A 85 -2.71 21.82 8.54
C ARG A 85 -2.28 22.54 9.81
N GLN A 86 -2.88 23.70 10.10
CA GLN A 86 -2.48 24.60 11.20
C GLN A 86 -2.33 23.93 12.59
N PHE A 87 -2.84 22.71 12.79
CA PHE A 87 -2.75 21.96 14.06
C PHE A 87 -2.40 20.48 13.94
N THR A 88 -2.32 19.91 12.73
CA THR A 88 -2.07 18.46 12.54
C THR A 88 -1.07 18.25 11.43
N LYS A 89 0.03 17.58 11.76
CA LYS A 89 1.05 17.14 10.81
C LYS A 89 0.74 15.69 10.46
N THR A 90 0.41 15.40 9.21
CA THR A 90 0.18 14.02 8.73
C THR A 90 1.19 13.66 7.66
N LEU A 91 1.42 12.37 7.50
CA LEU A 91 2.22 11.79 6.43
C LEU A 91 1.46 10.58 5.88
N SER A 92 1.43 10.42 4.57
CA SER A 92 1.07 9.15 3.94
C SER A 92 2.19 8.69 3.03
N MET A 93 2.34 7.37 2.94
CA MET A 93 3.31 6.73 2.06
C MET A 93 2.60 5.58 1.33
N TYR A 94 2.83 5.49 0.02
CA TYR A 94 2.36 4.38 -0.80
C TYR A 94 3.53 3.53 -1.22
N TYR A 95 3.32 2.22 -1.16
CA TYR A 95 4.29 1.22 -1.58
C TYR A 95 3.59 0.17 -2.42
N ASN A 96 4.02 0.00 -3.66
CA ASN A 96 3.48 -1.02 -4.55
C ASN A 96 4.59 -1.96 -5.00
N VAL A 97 4.27 -3.25 -5.07
CA VAL A 97 5.11 -4.29 -5.64
C VAL A 97 4.25 -5.14 -6.56
N VAL A 98 4.66 -5.26 -7.83
CA VAL A 98 3.95 -6.03 -8.85
C VAL A 98 4.85 -7.13 -9.38
N PHE A 99 4.41 -8.37 -9.20
CA PHE A 99 5.04 -9.56 -9.73
C PHE A 99 4.34 -10.02 -11.00
N THR A 100 5.11 -10.45 -12.00
CA THR A 100 4.60 -11.06 -13.23
C THR A 100 5.27 -12.41 -13.45
N LYS A 101 4.48 -13.43 -13.74
CA LYS A 101 4.94 -14.77 -14.11
C LYS A 101 4.08 -15.32 -15.25
N GLY A 102 4.60 -15.33 -16.46
CA GLY A 102 3.86 -15.59 -17.69
C GLY A 102 2.66 -14.64 -17.82
N LYS A 103 1.46 -15.21 -17.86
CA LYS A 103 0.20 -14.44 -17.91
C LYS A 103 -0.36 -14.06 -16.53
N LYS A 104 0.28 -14.52 -15.44
CA LYS A 104 -0.16 -14.23 -14.08
C LYS A 104 0.45 -12.92 -13.61
N LYS A 105 -0.36 -12.09 -12.96
CA LYS A 105 0.10 -10.87 -12.30
C LYS A 105 -0.39 -10.85 -10.86
N VAL A 106 0.48 -10.52 -9.93
CA VAL A 106 0.10 -10.29 -8.53
C VAL A 106 0.66 -8.95 -8.10
N GLY A 107 -0.23 -8.00 -7.81
CA GLY A 107 0.12 -6.74 -7.20
C GLY A 107 -0.14 -6.77 -5.71
N TYR A 108 0.76 -6.16 -4.95
CA TYR A 108 0.59 -5.78 -3.55
C TYR A 108 0.75 -4.27 -3.47
N GLY A 109 -0.18 -3.61 -2.80
CA GLY A 109 -0.15 -2.16 -2.56
C GLY A 109 -0.36 -1.89 -1.08
N ALA A 110 0.32 -0.88 -0.53
CA ALA A 110 0.18 -0.50 0.86
C ALA A 110 0.12 1.02 1.01
N LEU A 111 -0.87 1.50 1.75
CA LEU A 111 -0.95 2.86 2.28
C LEU A 111 -0.54 2.84 3.75
N ILE A 112 0.56 3.50 4.07
CA ILE A 112 1.03 3.75 5.44
C ILE A 112 0.60 5.17 5.81
N HIS A 113 -0.25 5.31 6.80
CA HIS A 113 -0.82 6.60 7.18
C HIS A 113 -0.49 6.95 8.64
N PHE A 114 0.00 8.18 8.82
CA PHE A 114 0.33 8.77 10.11
C PHE A 114 -0.72 9.81 10.48
N PRO A 115 -1.64 9.51 11.42
CA PRO A 115 -2.68 10.44 11.89
C PRO A 115 -2.15 11.76 12.42
N SER A 116 -0.99 11.67 13.08
CA SER A 116 -0.34 12.76 13.77
C SER A 116 1.13 12.43 13.89
N LEU A 117 1.97 13.35 13.44
CA LEU A 117 3.42 13.25 13.57
C LEU A 117 3.84 13.89 14.89
N GLY A 118 4.53 13.11 15.72
CA GLY A 118 5.25 13.62 16.87
C GLY A 118 6.46 14.47 16.47
N SER A 119 7.23 14.91 17.47
CA SER A 119 8.50 15.62 17.26
C SER A 119 9.53 14.79 16.48
N THR A 120 9.43 13.46 16.57
CA THR A 120 10.22 12.49 15.80
C THR A 120 9.29 11.71 14.87
N PRO A 121 9.13 12.13 13.60
CA PRO A 121 8.19 11.50 12.66
C PRO A 121 8.36 9.98 12.52
N ASP A 122 9.62 9.51 12.44
CA ASP A 122 9.94 8.08 12.31
C ASP A 122 9.56 7.24 13.54
N ARG A 123 9.21 7.86 14.67
CA ARG A 123 8.75 7.19 15.90
C ARG A 123 7.25 7.37 16.14
N SER A 124 6.53 7.93 15.17
CA SER A 124 5.09 8.11 15.27
C SER A 124 4.36 6.81 14.92
N GLY A 125 3.23 6.58 15.58
CA GLY A 125 2.31 5.49 15.28
C GLY A 125 1.38 5.81 14.11
N GLY A 126 0.62 4.80 13.68
CA GLY A 126 -0.28 4.93 12.55
C GLY A 126 -0.90 3.61 12.11
N ILE A 127 -1.37 3.59 10.87
CA ILE A 127 -2.02 2.42 10.27
C ILE A 127 -1.39 2.05 8.94
N VAL A 128 -1.49 0.77 8.61
CA VAL A 128 -1.16 0.23 7.29
C VAL A 128 -2.42 -0.38 6.71
N LEU A 129 -2.80 0.08 5.53
CA LEU A 129 -3.81 -0.55 4.69
C LEU A 129 -3.09 -1.25 3.56
N ALA A 130 -3.22 -2.57 3.45
CA ALA A 130 -2.66 -3.35 2.38
C ALA A 130 -3.75 -3.90 1.46
N ALA A 131 -3.48 -3.90 0.16
CA ALA A 131 -4.29 -4.51 -0.86
C ALA A 131 -3.45 -5.52 -1.65
N LYS A 132 -4.10 -6.57 -2.12
CA LYS A 132 -3.56 -7.52 -3.09
C LYS A 132 -4.54 -7.66 -4.23
N ILE A 133 -4.03 -7.63 -5.46
CA ILE A 133 -4.79 -8.01 -6.65
C ILE A 133 -4.03 -9.13 -7.35
N ALA A 134 -4.68 -10.27 -7.52
CA ALA A 134 -4.14 -11.40 -8.28
C ALA A 134 -4.95 -11.62 -9.55
N ILE A 135 -4.26 -11.81 -10.67
CA ILE A 135 -4.82 -12.19 -11.96
C ILE A 135 -4.22 -13.53 -12.38
N ASP A 136 -5.09 -14.51 -12.56
CA ASP A 136 -4.74 -15.83 -13.07
C ASP A 136 -5.85 -16.35 -13.99
N GLY A 137 -5.52 -16.67 -15.23
CA GLY A 137 -6.49 -17.20 -16.21
C GLY A 137 -7.72 -16.30 -16.45
N GLY A 138 -7.55 -14.97 -16.37
CA GLY A 138 -8.64 -14.00 -16.52
C GLY A 138 -9.51 -13.81 -15.26
N LYS A 139 -9.31 -14.62 -14.21
CA LYS A 139 -9.95 -14.40 -12.91
C LYS A 139 -9.17 -13.37 -12.11
N ARG A 140 -9.89 -12.44 -11.50
CA ARG A 140 -9.32 -11.39 -10.66
C ARG A 140 -9.83 -11.55 -9.23
N ASN A 141 -8.89 -11.64 -8.29
CA ASN A 141 -9.18 -11.68 -6.86
C ASN A 141 -8.54 -10.46 -6.20
N ALA A 142 -9.33 -9.74 -5.39
CA ALA A 142 -8.84 -8.64 -4.56
C ALA A 142 -8.93 -9.05 -3.08
N THR A 143 -7.93 -8.69 -2.29
CA THR A 143 -7.89 -8.92 -0.85
C THR A 143 -7.36 -7.68 -0.16
N PHE A 144 -7.93 -7.35 0.99
CA PHE A 144 -7.51 -6.20 1.79
C PHE A 144 -7.17 -6.65 3.20
N GLU A 145 -6.18 -6.00 3.79
CA GLU A 145 -5.76 -6.22 5.16
C GLU A 145 -5.44 -4.88 5.82
N ARG A 146 -5.72 -4.80 7.11
CA ARG A 146 -5.49 -3.59 7.91
C ARG A 146 -4.60 -3.95 9.09
N GLY A 147 -3.61 -3.11 9.36
CA GLY A 147 -2.72 -3.23 10.51
C GLY A 147 -2.52 -1.90 11.21
N LYS A 148 -2.17 -1.95 12.49
CA LYS A 148 -1.72 -0.79 13.26
C LYS A 148 -0.27 -0.94 13.71
N PHE A 149 0.40 0.17 13.91
CA PHE A 149 1.72 0.25 14.51
C PHE A 149 1.79 1.44 15.47
N GLU A 150 2.57 1.30 16.53
CA GLU A 150 2.82 2.36 17.50
C GLU A 150 4.14 3.09 17.19
N ASP A 151 5.10 2.38 16.55
CA ASP A 151 6.42 2.93 16.23
C ASP A 151 6.87 2.53 14.82
N PHE A 152 6.83 3.47 13.88
CA PHE A 152 7.19 3.20 12.48
C PHE A 152 8.60 2.64 12.31
N LEU A 153 9.60 3.17 13.03
CA LEU A 153 10.99 2.75 12.93
C LEU A 153 11.18 1.30 13.38
N VAL A 154 10.39 0.84 14.35
CA VAL A 154 10.49 -0.50 14.93
C VAL A 154 9.60 -1.50 14.22
N GLU A 155 8.38 -1.11 13.83
CA GLU A 155 7.35 -2.06 13.41
C GLU A 155 7.10 -2.08 11.90
N VAL A 156 7.50 -1.05 11.15
CA VAL A 156 7.20 -0.94 9.72
C VAL A 156 8.48 -0.84 8.87
N LYS A 157 9.39 0.05 9.26
CA LYS A 157 10.64 0.32 8.54
C LYS A 157 11.51 -0.94 8.32
N PRO A 158 11.62 -1.90 9.26
CA PRO A 158 12.36 -3.13 9.01
C PRO A 158 11.81 -3.93 7.83
N TYR A 159 10.49 -4.00 7.66
CA TYR A 159 9.88 -4.70 6.53
C TYR A 159 10.11 -3.99 5.19
N ILE A 160 10.05 -2.65 5.17
CA ILE A 160 10.41 -1.86 3.98
C ILE A 160 11.86 -2.13 3.57
N ASN A 161 12.77 -2.21 4.55
CA ASN A 161 14.18 -2.52 4.30
C ASN A 161 14.36 -3.93 3.73
N ILE A 162 13.75 -4.94 4.34
CA ILE A 162 13.78 -6.34 3.87
C ILE A 162 13.28 -6.42 2.41
N LEU A 163 12.13 -5.81 2.11
CA LEU A 163 11.58 -5.78 0.75
C LEU A 163 12.54 -5.08 -0.23
N GLY A 164 13.17 -3.98 0.20
CA GLY A 164 14.15 -3.28 -0.60
C GLY A 164 15.41 -4.11 -0.89
N ASP A 165 15.91 -4.85 0.09
CA ASP A 165 17.06 -5.72 -0.06
C ASP A 165 16.75 -6.88 -1.01
N LEU A 166 15.65 -7.59 -0.78
CA LEU A 166 15.23 -8.70 -1.63
C LEU A 166 14.96 -8.25 -3.08
N TYR A 167 14.34 -7.08 -3.27
CA TYR A 167 14.13 -6.51 -4.61
C TYR A 167 15.44 -6.16 -5.31
N ARG A 168 16.43 -5.62 -4.58
CA ARG A 168 17.75 -5.35 -5.16
C ARG A 168 18.49 -6.63 -5.54
N GLN A 169 18.32 -7.69 -4.76
CA GLN A 169 18.92 -9.00 -5.05
C GLN A 169 18.31 -9.62 -6.31
N SER A 170 16.98 -9.57 -6.46
CA SER A 170 16.31 -10.13 -7.64
C SER A 170 16.66 -9.43 -8.96
N ARG A 171 17.13 -8.18 -8.92
CA ARG A 171 17.64 -7.46 -10.11
C ARG A 171 19.09 -7.79 -10.48
N LYS A 172 19.82 -8.49 -9.62
CA LYS A 172 21.20 -8.93 -9.87
C LYS A 172 21.29 -10.35 -10.43
N MET A 173 20.18 -11.10 -10.39
CA MET A 173 20.04 -12.43 -10.97
C MET A 173 19.67 -12.32 -12.44
#